data_AF-A0AAU2HKZ7-F1
#
_entry.id   AF-A0AAU2HKZ7-F1
#
_cell.length_a   1.000
_cell.length_b   1.000
_cell.length_c   1.000
_cell.angle_alpha   90.00
_cell.angle_beta   90.00
_cell.angle_gamma   90.00
#
_symmetry.space_group_name_H-M   'P 1'
#
loop_
_entity.id
_entity.type
_entity.pdbx_description
1 polymer ?
#
loop_
_entity_poly.entity_id
_entity_poly.type
_entity_poly.pdbx_seq_one_letter_code
_entity_poly.pdbx_strand_id
1 'polypeptide(L)'
;MILTRGARITGAVLCALLAVIVAGWLVRDFRAVEEPGELLRYWAGYYDARLSAVPTTSADDVALLVVYLVAAFAALRSSVAATALVATGVLTLAMRLPGLWNIGESAMSARFTDDLRTRALICAFAALAAGIALIVTAGAGRRPPHDFSERTPTRPGQGASVTAFLLLGASGAVVIAWEIRQVVRFPDFFPEWYVGGDRLIQGLIDPPPGWGDAVIALLCLFAAVSALLRAVHARPFGLIAGGLLLTGGVTGVSRAVHYTMLDHFGDLPTEDQLAVVTWFFEVVVAVVVLIVLARRGSADAPARPHQGYGQGYGYPPPGVFGPPPPSQPPPGW
;
A
#
# COMPACT_ATOMS: atom_id res chain seq x y z
N MET A 1 17.34 10.81 -6.67
CA MET A 1 16.75 10.92 -8.02
C MET A 1 15.30 11.37 -7.88
N ILE A 2 14.82 12.15 -8.84
CA ILE A 2 13.45 12.65 -8.94
C ILE A 2 12.87 12.25 -10.30
N LEU A 3 11.54 12.34 -10.47
CA LEU A 3 10.92 12.05 -11.77
C LEU A 3 10.94 13.26 -12.70
N THR A 4 11.09 13.01 -14.01
CA THR A 4 10.83 14.01 -15.05
C THR A 4 9.36 14.44 -15.04
N ARG A 5 9.06 15.63 -15.57
CA ARG A 5 7.68 16.13 -15.67
C ARG A 5 6.79 15.18 -16.48
N GLY A 6 7.32 14.66 -17.60
CA GLY A 6 6.63 13.67 -18.43
C GLY A 6 6.26 12.42 -17.65
N ALA A 7 7.22 11.80 -16.95
CA ALA A 7 6.98 10.60 -16.16
C ALA A 7 5.97 10.83 -15.01
N ARG A 8 5.94 12.03 -14.42
CA ARG A 8 4.94 12.39 -13.39
C ARG A 8 3.53 12.47 -13.95
N ILE A 9 3.37 13.07 -15.13
CA ILE A 9 2.07 13.17 -15.81
C ILE A 9 1.61 11.78 -16.25
N THR A 10 2.48 11.01 -16.92
CA THR A 10 2.17 9.63 -17.34
C THR A 10 1.78 8.77 -16.15
N GLY A 11 2.55 8.80 -15.05
CA GLY A 11 2.22 8.07 -13.84
C GLY A 11 0.87 8.49 -13.25
N ALA A 12 0.57 9.78 -13.22
CA ALA A 12 -0.72 10.27 -12.74
C ALA A 12 -1.90 9.82 -13.63
N VAL A 13 -1.73 9.84 -14.96
CA VAL A 13 -2.73 9.37 -15.92
C VAL A 13 -2.97 7.86 -15.77
N LEU A 14 -1.91 7.07 -15.60
CA LEU A 14 -2.03 5.62 -15.36
C LEU A 14 -2.76 5.32 -14.05
N CYS A 15 -2.44 6.04 -12.96
CA CYS A 15 -3.17 5.92 -11.70
C CYS A 15 -4.64 6.35 -11.85
N ALA A 16 -4.93 7.42 -12.59
CA ALA A 16 -6.29 7.85 -12.86
C ALA A 16 -7.08 6.82 -13.69
N LEU A 17 -6.45 6.18 -14.68
CA LEU A 17 -7.04 5.09 -15.44
C LEU A 17 -7.42 3.92 -14.52
N LEU A 18 -6.52 3.49 -13.65
CA LEU A 18 -6.79 2.44 -12.66
C LEU A 18 -7.95 2.81 -11.72
N ALA A 19 -7.97 4.07 -11.25
CA ALA A 19 -9.07 4.58 -10.44
C ALA A 19 -10.41 4.56 -11.19
N VAL A 20 -10.44 4.92 -12.48
CA VAL A 20 -11.65 4.87 -13.31
C VAL A 20 -12.13 3.43 -13.51
N ILE A 21 -11.22 2.48 -13.75
CA ILE A 21 -11.58 1.06 -13.86
C ILE A 21 -12.28 0.60 -12.59
N VAL A 22 -11.66 0.82 -11.43
CA VAL A 22 -12.24 0.39 -10.14
C VAL A 22 -13.54 1.13 -9.82
N ALA A 23 -13.59 2.44 -10.03
CA ALA A 23 -14.80 3.23 -9.82
C ALA A 23 -15.94 2.75 -10.73
N GLY A 24 -15.66 2.31 -11.96
CA GLY A 24 -16.66 1.75 -12.86
C GLY A 24 -17.31 0.49 -12.29
N TRP A 25 -16.53 -0.40 -11.69
CA TRP A 25 -17.04 -1.61 -11.02
C TRP A 25 -17.80 -1.29 -9.74
N LEU A 26 -17.29 -0.38 -8.90
CA LEU A 26 -18.01 0.08 -7.70
C LEU A 26 -19.36 0.71 -8.06
N VAL A 27 -19.40 1.61 -9.05
CA VAL A 27 -20.65 2.24 -9.52
C VAL A 27 -21.62 1.21 -10.09
N ARG A 28 -21.11 0.18 -10.78
CA ARG A 28 -21.94 -0.94 -11.25
C ARG A 28 -22.60 -1.65 -10.07
N ASP A 29 -21.83 -2.04 -9.06
CA ASP A 29 -22.36 -2.77 -7.90
C ASP A 29 -23.37 -1.93 -7.11
N PHE A 30 -23.08 -0.64 -6.89
CA PHE A 30 -24.05 0.28 -6.27
C PHE A 30 -25.34 0.46 -7.06
N ARG A 31 -25.29 0.35 -8.40
CA ARG A 31 -26.49 0.41 -9.26
C ARG A 31 -27.23 -0.91 -9.37
N ALA A 32 -26.58 -2.02 -9.04
CA ALA A 32 -27.15 -3.36 -9.12
C ALA A 32 -27.95 -3.74 -7.86
N VAL A 33 -27.68 -3.07 -6.74
CA VAL A 33 -28.38 -3.27 -5.46
C VAL A 33 -29.51 -2.24 -5.26
N GLU A 34 -30.57 -2.64 -4.57
CA GLU A 34 -31.69 -1.74 -4.24
C GLU A 34 -31.30 -0.74 -3.13
N GLU A 35 -30.58 -1.20 -2.11
CA GLU A 35 -30.10 -0.39 -1.00
C GLU A 35 -28.56 -0.38 -0.93
N PRO A 36 -27.90 0.79 -1.08
CA PRO A 36 -26.44 0.90 -0.99
C PRO A 36 -25.85 0.39 0.33
N GLY A 37 -26.64 0.47 1.42
CA GLY A 37 -26.24 -0.02 2.74
C GLY A 37 -26.03 -1.54 2.77
N GLU A 38 -26.81 -2.31 2.01
CA GLU A 38 -26.67 -3.77 1.93
C GLU A 38 -25.34 -4.17 1.28
N LEU A 39 -24.87 -3.41 0.29
CA LEU A 39 -23.54 -3.64 -0.32
C LEU A 39 -22.42 -3.41 0.70
N LEU A 40 -22.53 -2.35 1.51
CA LEU A 40 -21.55 -2.07 2.57
C LEU A 40 -21.58 -3.16 3.67
N ARG A 41 -22.76 -3.64 4.04
CA ARG A 41 -22.93 -4.76 4.99
C ARG A 41 -22.33 -6.05 4.43
N TYR A 42 -22.55 -6.33 3.15
CA TYR A 42 -21.95 -7.46 2.46
C TYR A 42 -20.42 -7.37 2.43
N TRP A 43 -19.87 -6.21 2.07
CA TRP A 43 -18.42 -5.98 2.11
C TRP A 43 -17.84 -6.07 3.53
N ALA A 44 -18.62 -5.72 4.55
CA ALA A 44 -18.26 -5.94 5.95
C ALA A 44 -18.37 -7.41 6.39
N GLY A 45 -18.88 -8.29 5.52
CA GLY A 45 -19.06 -9.72 5.76
C GLY A 45 -20.19 -10.05 6.73
N TYR A 46 -21.27 -9.28 6.68
CA TYR A 46 -22.46 -9.57 7.48
C TYR A 46 -23.17 -10.80 6.90
N TYR A 47 -23.31 -11.86 7.70
CA TYR A 47 -24.04 -13.10 7.39
C TYR A 47 -25.52 -12.89 7.02
N ASP A 48 -26.12 -11.81 7.51
CA ASP A 48 -27.52 -11.44 7.25
C ASP A 48 -27.69 -10.48 6.06
N ALA A 49 -26.60 -10.01 5.44
CA ALA A 49 -26.66 -9.17 4.25
C ALA A 49 -27.29 -9.95 3.09
N ARG A 50 -28.36 -9.40 2.51
CA ARG A 50 -29.09 -10.03 1.40
C ARG A 50 -29.01 -9.14 0.18
N LEU A 51 -28.14 -9.51 -0.74
CA LEU A 51 -28.01 -8.79 -2.00
C LEU A 51 -28.99 -9.29 -3.05
N SER A 52 -29.64 -8.35 -3.73
CA SER A 52 -30.46 -8.63 -4.92
C SER A 52 -29.62 -9.07 -6.12
N ALA A 53 -28.31 -8.76 -6.12
CA ALA A 53 -27.36 -9.15 -7.15
C ALA A 53 -26.00 -9.48 -6.53
N VAL A 54 -25.33 -10.52 -7.04
CA VAL A 54 -23.97 -10.88 -6.60
C VAL A 54 -23.00 -9.76 -7.00
N PRO A 55 -22.25 -9.17 -6.05
CA PRO A 55 -21.37 -8.05 -6.33
C PRO A 55 -20.12 -8.54 -7.05
N THR A 56 -19.54 -7.65 -7.83
CA THR A 56 -18.31 -7.92 -8.57
C THR A 56 -17.07 -7.51 -7.78
N THR A 57 -17.23 -6.65 -6.77
CA THR A 57 -16.18 -6.01 -5.99
C THR A 57 -16.27 -6.35 -4.49
N SER A 58 -15.18 -6.05 -3.78
CA SER A 58 -15.05 -6.15 -2.33
C SER A 58 -14.66 -4.81 -1.67
N ALA A 59 -14.55 -4.82 -0.34
CA ALA A 59 -14.04 -3.67 0.43
C ALA A 59 -12.62 -3.24 -0.04
N ASP A 60 -11.79 -4.19 -0.50
CA ASP A 60 -10.44 -3.90 -0.98
C ASP A 60 -10.44 -3.04 -2.23
N ASP A 61 -11.47 -3.11 -3.08
CA ASP A 61 -11.61 -2.23 -4.24
C ASP A 61 -11.78 -0.76 -3.82
N VAL A 62 -12.46 -0.49 -2.70
CA VAL A 62 -12.55 0.86 -2.15
C VAL A 62 -11.16 1.34 -1.70
N ALA A 63 -10.38 0.48 -1.05
CA ALA A 63 -9.01 0.77 -0.65
C ALA A 63 -8.10 1.04 -1.86
N LEU A 64 -8.20 0.20 -2.91
CA LEU A 64 -7.47 0.36 -4.16
C LEU A 64 -7.82 1.66 -4.87
N LEU A 65 -9.11 2.04 -4.91
CA LEU A 65 -9.53 3.33 -5.45
C LEU A 65 -8.83 4.49 -4.73
N VAL A 66 -8.81 4.48 -3.39
CA VAL A 66 -8.12 5.50 -2.60
C VAL A 66 -6.61 5.51 -2.88
N VAL A 67 -5.98 4.33 -2.93
CA VAL A 67 -4.55 4.21 -3.26
C VAL A 67 -4.24 4.81 -4.63
N TYR A 68 -5.06 4.53 -5.65
CA TYR A 68 -4.88 5.07 -6.99
C TYR A 68 -5.03 6.59 -7.05
N LEU A 69 -6.02 7.16 -6.37
CA LEU A 69 -6.21 8.61 -6.29
C LEU A 69 -5.05 9.30 -5.55
N VAL A 70 -4.62 8.74 -4.42
CA VAL A 70 -3.48 9.26 -3.64
C VAL A 70 -2.18 9.14 -4.44
N ALA A 71 -1.97 8.03 -5.15
CA ALA A 71 -0.81 7.83 -6.00
C ALA A 71 -0.78 8.81 -7.18
N ALA A 72 -1.93 9.07 -7.81
CA ALA A 72 -2.05 10.08 -8.86
C ALA A 72 -1.67 11.47 -8.33
N PHE A 73 -2.18 11.85 -7.16
CA PHE A 73 -1.81 13.10 -6.51
C PHE A 73 -0.32 13.15 -6.13
N ALA A 74 0.21 12.06 -5.56
CA ALA A 74 1.61 11.94 -5.19
C ALA A 74 2.54 12.03 -6.40
N ALA A 75 2.15 11.46 -7.54
CA ALA A 75 2.90 11.55 -8.79
C ALA A 75 3.10 13.01 -9.21
N LEU A 76 2.06 13.84 -9.07
CA LEU A 76 2.09 15.25 -9.46
C LEU A 76 2.72 16.17 -8.40
N ARG A 77 2.62 15.85 -7.11
CA ARG A 77 2.92 16.81 -6.03
C ARG A 77 4.03 16.38 -5.09
N SER A 78 4.41 15.11 -5.07
CA SER A 78 5.34 14.56 -4.08
C SER A 78 6.75 14.31 -4.62
N SER A 79 7.77 14.42 -3.76
CA SER A 79 9.14 14.01 -4.07
C SER A 79 9.31 12.49 -4.06
N VAL A 80 8.43 11.74 -3.38
CA VAL A 80 8.39 10.26 -3.37
C VAL A 80 7.57 9.67 -4.54
N ALA A 81 7.33 10.45 -5.60
CA ALA A 81 6.51 10.03 -6.73
C ALA A 81 6.97 8.69 -7.35
N ALA A 82 8.27 8.51 -7.58
CA ALA A 82 8.80 7.28 -8.17
C ALA A 82 8.47 6.04 -7.31
N THR A 83 8.69 6.11 -6.00
CA THR A 83 8.43 4.98 -5.11
C THR A 83 6.94 4.74 -4.91
N ALA A 84 6.10 5.79 -4.93
CA ALA A 84 4.65 5.66 -4.92
C ALA A 84 4.11 4.96 -6.17
N LEU A 85 4.60 5.32 -7.36
CA LEU A 85 4.21 4.65 -8.61
C LEU A 85 4.63 3.17 -8.61
N VAL A 86 5.85 2.85 -8.16
CA VAL A 86 6.30 1.45 -8.03
C VAL A 86 5.41 0.68 -7.06
N ALA A 87 5.17 1.22 -5.86
CA ALA A 87 4.35 0.53 -4.86
C ALA A 87 2.92 0.29 -5.34
N THR A 88 2.33 1.29 -6.00
CA THR A 88 1.00 1.19 -6.61
C THR A 88 0.95 0.17 -7.74
N GLY A 89 1.98 0.16 -8.60
CA GLY A 89 2.12 -0.82 -9.68
C GLY A 89 2.23 -2.24 -9.12
N VAL A 90 3.13 -2.48 -8.17
CA VAL A 90 3.30 -3.78 -7.52
C VAL A 90 2.00 -4.26 -6.86
N LEU A 91 1.32 -3.42 -6.10
CA LEU A 91 0.03 -3.75 -5.51
C LEU A 91 -1.01 -4.12 -6.57
N THR A 92 -1.10 -3.32 -7.64
CA THR A 92 -2.06 -3.58 -8.74
C THR A 92 -1.80 -4.93 -9.39
N LEU A 93 -0.53 -5.25 -9.66
CA LEU A 93 -0.16 -6.55 -10.21
C LEU A 93 -0.55 -7.66 -9.23
N ALA A 94 -0.18 -7.53 -7.96
CA ALA A 94 -0.48 -8.53 -6.95
C ALA A 94 -1.99 -8.79 -6.82
N MET A 95 -2.82 -7.74 -6.74
CA MET A 95 -4.27 -7.90 -6.53
C MET A 95 -5.04 -8.30 -7.80
N ARG A 96 -4.54 -7.98 -9.00
CA ARG A 96 -5.27 -8.24 -10.26
C ARG A 96 -4.78 -9.45 -11.05
N LEU A 97 -3.59 -9.95 -10.73
CA LEU A 97 -3.02 -11.11 -11.40
C LEU A 97 -3.94 -12.36 -11.30
N PRO A 98 -4.58 -12.66 -10.15
CA PRO A 98 -5.49 -13.79 -10.06
C PRO A 98 -6.71 -13.73 -10.97
N GLY A 99 -7.13 -12.53 -11.37
CA GLY A 99 -8.24 -12.37 -12.31
C GLY A 99 -7.99 -13.08 -13.65
N LEU A 100 -6.74 -13.32 -14.05
CA LEU A 100 -6.41 -13.98 -15.31
C LEU A 100 -6.83 -15.45 -15.37
N TRP A 101 -6.85 -16.14 -14.23
CA TRP A 101 -7.25 -17.55 -14.17
C TRP A 101 -8.61 -17.74 -13.49
N ASN A 102 -8.98 -16.91 -12.51
CA ASN A 102 -10.23 -17.07 -11.76
C ASN A 102 -11.49 -16.67 -12.53
N ILE A 103 -11.44 -15.62 -13.34
CA ILE A 103 -12.63 -15.15 -14.07
C ILE A 103 -13.11 -16.22 -15.07
N GLY A 104 -12.20 -17.09 -15.52
CA GLY A 104 -12.46 -18.19 -16.45
C GLY A 104 -13.17 -19.40 -15.84
N GLU A 105 -13.17 -19.56 -14.53
CA GLU A 105 -13.64 -20.79 -13.86
C GLU A 105 -15.15 -21.02 -13.94
N SER A 106 -15.54 -22.29 -13.77
CA SER A 106 -16.94 -22.76 -13.76
C SER A 106 -17.79 -22.07 -12.70
N ALA A 107 -17.28 -21.86 -11.49
CA ALA A 107 -18.04 -21.13 -10.48
C ALA A 107 -18.29 -19.66 -10.85
N MET A 108 -17.44 -19.04 -11.67
CA MET A 108 -17.71 -17.69 -12.18
C MET A 108 -18.72 -17.71 -13.32
N SER A 109 -18.70 -18.72 -14.21
CA SER A 109 -19.70 -18.88 -15.26
C SER A 109 -21.10 -19.17 -14.72
N ALA A 110 -21.20 -19.86 -13.58
CA ALA A 110 -22.47 -20.12 -12.91
C ALA A 110 -23.11 -18.87 -12.30
N ARG A 111 -22.31 -17.84 -11.96
CA ARG A 111 -22.76 -16.64 -11.22
C ARG A 111 -22.85 -15.38 -12.08
N PHE A 112 -22.01 -15.27 -13.11
CA PHE A 112 -21.87 -14.06 -13.90
C PHE A 112 -22.03 -14.35 -15.39
N THR A 113 -22.65 -13.41 -16.10
CA THR A 113 -22.84 -13.51 -17.54
C THR A 113 -21.50 -13.41 -18.30
N ASP A 114 -21.41 -14.05 -19.46
CA ASP A 114 -20.18 -14.05 -20.26
C ASP A 114 -19.75 -12.65 -20.72
N ASP A 115 -20.70 -11.76 -21.03
CA ASP A 115 -20.40 -10.35 -21.34
C ASP A 115 -19.70 -9.66 -20.15
N LEU A 116 -20.16 -9.92 -18.93
CA LEU A 116 -19.58 -9.32 -17.75
C LEU A 116 -18.17 -9.85 -17.47
N ARG A 117 -17.99 -11.16 -17.58
CA ARG A 117 -16.70 -11.83 -17.42
C ARG A 117 -15.69 -11.36 -18.46
N THR A 118 -16.14 -11.18 -19.70
CA THR A 118 -15.31 -10.63 -20.79
C THR A 118 -14.84 -9.21 -20.46
N ARG A 119 -15.74 -8.34 -19.98
CA ARG A 119 -15.37 -6.99 -19.54
C ARG A 119 -14.41 -7.01 -18.35
N ALA A 120 -14.61 -7.93 -17.41
CA ALA A 120 -13.73 -8.11 -16.25
C ALA A 120 -12.33 -8.54 -16.68
N LEU A 121 -12.20 -9.50 -17.60
CA LEU A 121 -10.91 -9.92 -18.18
C LEU A 121 -10.21 -8.76 -18.90
N ILE A 122 -10.93 -8.00 -19.73
CA ILE A 122 -10.36 -6.82 -20.41
C ILE A 122 -9.86 -5.80 -19.39
N CYS A 123 -10.63 -5.52 -18.34
CA CYS A 123 -10.22 -4.63 -17.25
C CYS A 123 -9.00 -5.17 -16.49
N ALA A 124 -8.92 -6.48 -16.24
CA ALA A 124 -7.78 -7.11 -15.59
C ALA A 124 -6.51 -6.95 -16.43
N PHE A 125 -6.55 -7.24 -17.74
CA PHE A 125 -5.42 -7.00 -18.64
C PHE A 125 -5.02 -5.52 -18.69
N ALA A 126 -5.98 -4.60 -18.77
CA ALA A 126 -5.72 -3.17 -18.74
C ALA A 126 -5.07 -2.73 -17.42
N ALA A 127 -5.53 -3.26 -16.29
CA ALA A 127 -4.98 -2.96 -14.97
C ALA A 127 -3.56 -3.51 -14.81
N LEU A 128 -3.29 -4.73 -15.30
CA LEU A 128 -1.96 -5.33 -15.30
C LEU A 128 -0.99 -4.56 -16.19
N ALA A 129 -1.41 -4.20 -17.41
CA ALA A 129 -0.62 -3.37 -18.31
C ALA A 129 -0.31 -2.00 -17.69
N ALA A 130 -1.29 -1.36 -17.05
CA ALA A 130 -1.09 -0.10 -16.33
C ALA A 130 -0.14 -0.29 -15.12
N GLY A 131 -0.26 -1.38 -14.36
CA GLY A 131 0.64 -1.71 -13.26
C GLY A 131 2.10 -1.85 -13.69
N ILE A 132 2.35 -2.57 -14.79
CA ILE A 132 3.68 -2.68 -15.41
C ILE A 132 4.17 -1.29 -15.88
N ALA A 133 3.31 -0.55 -16.58
CA ALA A 133 3.64 0.78 -17.09
C ALA A 133 4.00 1.78 -15.97
N LEU A 134 3.36 1.69 -14.79
CA LEU A 134 3.71 2.49 -13.61
C LEU A 134 5.15 2.20 -13.14
N ILE A 135 5.54 0.93 -13.06
CA ILE A 135 6.88 0.51 -12.65
C ILE A 135 7.92 0.98 -13.68
N VAL A 136 7.66 0.78 -14.97
CA VAL A 136 8.53 1.23 -16.06
C VAL A 136 8.67 2.75 -16.06
N THR A 137 7.57 3.48 -15.95
CA THR A 137 7.56 4.95 -15.88
C THR A 137 8.37 5.45 -14.68
N ALA A 138 8.27 4.78 -13.54
CA ALA A 138 9.01 5.14 -12.34
C ALA A 138 10.51 4.79 -12.40
N GLY A 139 10.90 3.81 -13.22
CA GLY A 139 12.29 3.44 -13.49
C GLY A 139 12.94 4.33 -14.54
N ALA A 140 12.35 4.37 -15.74
CA ALA A 140 12.85 5.11 -16.89
C ALA A 140 12.75 6.64 -16.71
N GLY A 141 11.77 7.10 -15.93
CA GLY A 141 11.53 8.53 -15.68
C GLY A 141 12.45 9.18 -14.66
N ARG A 142 13.43 8.46 -14.09
CA ARG A 142 14.32 8.99 -13.05
C ARG A 142 15.38 9.90 -13.65
N ARG A 143 15.58 11.07 -13.02
CA ARG A 143 16.68 11.98 -13.29
C ARG A 143 17.39 12.42 -11.99
N PRO A 144 18.67 12.81 -12.06
CA PRO A 144 19.31 13.52 -10.95
C PRO A 144 18.63 14.89 -10.74
N PRO A 145 18.59 15.40 -9.50
CA PRO A 145 18.20 16.78 -9.26
C PRO A 145 19.19 17.74 -9.94
N HIS A 146 18.68 18.83 -10.52
CA HIS A 146 19.51 19.84 -11.19
C HIS A 146 20.19 20.75 -10.19
N ASP A 147 19.44 21.22 -9.19
CA ASP A 147 19.90 22.16 -8.15
C ASP A 147 19.40 21.78 -6.75
N PHE A 148 19.98 22.39 -5.72
CA PHE A 148 19.61 22.20 -4.30
C PHE A 148 18.19 22.66 -3.96
N SER A 149 17.54 23.45 -4.82
CA SER A 149 16.14 23.86 -4.68
C SER A 149 15.16 22.72 -5.00
N GLU A 150 15.58 21.71 -5.75
CA GLU A 150 14.75 20.56 -6.12
C GLU A 150 14.63 19.57 -4.96
N ARG A 151 13.39 19.33 -4.51
CA ARG A 151 13.11 18.47 -3.36
C ARG A 151 13.41 17.01 -3.67
N THR A 152 14.33 16.42 -2.91
CA THR A 152 14.61 14.98 -2.96
C THR A 152 13.67 14.18 -2.06
N PRO A 153 13.52 12.87 -2.31
CA PRO A 153 12.78 11.99 -1.42
C PRO A 153 13.42 11.95 -0.02
N THR A 154 12.61 12.15 1.02
CA THR A 154 13.06 12.06 2.43
C THR A 154 12.88 10.66 2.99
N ARG A 155 13.81 10.20 3.83
CA ARG A 155 13.69 8.95 4.57
C ARG A 155 12.76 9.12 5.78
N PRO A 156 12.11 8.06 6.28
CA PRO A 156 11.39 8.15 7.54
C PRO A 156 12.33 8.54 8.70
N GLY A 157 11.80 9.31 9.66
CA GLY A 157 12.51 9.62 10.91
C GLY A 157 12.69 8.37 11.76
N GLN A 158 13.69 8.35 12.66
CA GLN A 158 14.02 7.16 13.46
C GLN A 158 12.82 6.61 14.24
N GLY A 159 12.08 7.46 14.95
CA GLY A 159 10.88 7.04 15.68
C GLY A 159 9.81 6.44 14.76
N ALA A 160 9.48 7.12 13.66
CA ALA A 160 8.51 6.63 12.68
C ALA A 160 8.94 5.29 12.05
N SER A 161 10.23 5.12 11.78
CA SER A 161 10.81 3.88 11.27
C SER A 161 10.64 2.72 12.24
N VAL A 162 11.00 2.91 13.52
CA VAL A 162 10.87 1.87 14.55
C VAL A 162 9.40 1.51 14.77
N THR A 163 8.53 2.52 14.89
CA THR A 163 7.09 2.29 15.04
C THR A 163 6.52 1.53 13.84
N ALA A 164 6.83 1.92 12.61
CA ALA A 164 6.35 1.22 11.42
C ALA A 164 6.90 -0.20 11.33
N PHE A 165 8.17 -0.44 11.67
CA PHE A 165 8.76 -1.78 11.72
C PHE A 165 8.00 -2.69 12.70
N LEU A 166 7.81 -2.23 13.94
CA LEU A 166 7.16 -3.03 14.97
C LEU A 166 5.69 -3.30 14.64
N LEU A 167 4.94 -2.26 14.27
CA LEU A 167 3.50 -2.39 14.04
C LEU A 167 3.18 -3.17 12.76
N LEU A 168 3.81 -2.84 11.63
CA LEU A 168 3.59 -3.59 10.38
C LEU A 168 4.18 -5.00 10.46
N GLY A 169 5.30 -5.18 11.16
CA GLY A 169 5.87 -6.51 11.41
C GLY A 169 4.93 -7.39 12.23
N ALA A 170 4.34 -6.83 13.29
CA ALA A 170 3.35 -7.53 14.11
C ALA A 170 2.07 -7.84 13.33
N SER A 171 1.50 -6.88 12.59
CA SER A 171 0.33 -7.15 11.74
C SER A 171 0.60 -8.21 10.68
N GLY A 172 1.75 -8.15 9.98
CA GLY A 172 2.12 -9.18 9.02
C GLY A 172 2.23 -10.57 9.65
N ALA A 173 2.79 -10.67 10.86
CA ALA A 173 2.87 -11.92 11.61
C ALA A 173 1.48 -12.44 12.05
N VAL A 174 0.57 -11.55 12.46
CA VAL A 174 -0.81 -11.89 12.84
C VAL A 174 -1.59 -12.43 11.64
N VAL A 175 -1.51 -11.76 10.48
CA VAL A 175 -2.16 -12.24 9.25
C VAL A 175 -1.62 -13.62 8.86
N ILE A 176 -0.29 -13.82 8.91
CA ILE A 176 0.32 -15.14 8.65
C ILE A 176 -0.16 -16.20 9.65
N ALA A 177 -0.31 -15.85 10.93
CA ALA A 177 -0.79 -16.78 11.94
C ALA A 177 -2.24 -17.22 11.66
N TRP A 178 -3.10 -16.29 11.24
CA TRP A 178 -4.45 -16.59 10.78
C TRP A 178 -4.45 -17.49 9.55
N GLU A 179 -3.60 -17.22 8.56
CA GLU A 179 -3.47 -18.07 7.38
C GLU A 179 -3.01 -19.50 7.73
N ILE A 180 -1.98 -19.64 8.56
CA ILE A 180 -1.52 -20.95 9.07
C ILE A 180 -2.67 -21.68 9.78
N ARG A 181 -3.46 -20.95 10.60
CA ARG A 181 -4.62 -21.50 11.28
C ARG A 181 -5.68 -22.00 10.29
N GLN A 182 -5.96 -21.25 9.22
CA GLN A 182 -6.89 -21.66 8.17
C GLN A 182 -6.42 -22.94 7.47
N VAL A 183 -5.13 -23.05 7.12
CA VAL A 183 -4.55 -24.26 6.51
C VAL A 183 -4.78 -25.49 7.39
N VAL A 184 -4.52 -25.35 8.69
CA VAL A 184 -4.63 -26.45 9.65
C VAL A 184 -6.10 -26.83 9.87
N ARG A 185 -7.01 -25.86 9.86
CA ARG A 185 -8.44 -26.09 10.11
C ARG A 185 -9.17 -26.68 8.90
N PHE A 186 -8.79 -26.27 7.68
CA PHE A 186 -9.47 -26.62 6.45
C PHE A 186 -8.48 -27.05 5.34
N PRO A 187 -7.74 -28.17 5.52
CA PRO A 187 -6.69 -28.57 4.58
C PRO A 187 -7.22 -28.87 3.16
N ASP A 188 -8.44 -29.40 3.05
CA ASP A 188 -9.05 -29.75 1.76
C ASP A 188 -9.49 -28.52 0.94
N PHE A 189 -9.61 -27.36 1.58
CA PHE A 189 -10.04 -26.09 0.96
C PHE A 189 -8.87 -25.16 0.66
N PHE A 190 -7.69 -25.43 1.25
CA PHE A 190 -6.53 -24.56 1.19
C PHE A 190 -6.03 -24.25 -0.24
N PRO A 191 -5.95 -25.21 -1.19
CA PRO A 191 -5.54 -24.88 -2.55
C PRO A 191 -6.47 -23.88 -3.23
N GLU A 192 -7.78 -24.06 -3.05
CA GLU A 192 -8.80 -23.18 -3.61
C GLU A 192 -8.71 -21.78 -2.98
N TRP A 193 -8.47 -21.69 -1.66
CA TRP A 193 -8.32 -20.42 -0.92
C TRP A 193 -7.26 -19.46 -1.51
N TYR A 194 -6.19 -19.99 -2.11
CA TYR A 194 -5.09 -19.21 -2.69
C TYR A 194 -5.17 -19.06 -4.20
N VAL A 195 -5.59 -20.12 -4.90
CA VAL A 195 -5.54 -20.15 -6.36
C VAL A 195 -6.91 -19.83 -6.97
N GLY A 196 -8.00 -19.83 -6.20
CA GLY A 196 -9.34 -19.83 -6.76
C GLY A 196 -9.88 -21.26 -6.86
N GLY A 197 -11.21 -21.37 -6.94
CA GLY A 197 -11.89 -22.65 -7.02
C GLY A 197 -13.39 -22.54 -6.89
N ASP A 198 -14.06 -23.66 -7.16
CA ASP A 198 -15.52 -23.67 -7.27
C ASP A 198 -16.25 -23.43 -5.94
N ARG A 199 -15.58 -23.69 -4.81
CA ARG A 199 -16.17 -23.54 -3.47
C ARG A 199 -16.07 -22.11 -2.93
N LEU A 200 -15.35 -21.22 -3.60
CA LEU A 200 -15.19 -19.83 -3.16
C LEU A 200 -16.35 -18.94 -3.61
N ILE A 201 -16.92 -18.20 -2.66
CA ILE A 201 -17.86 -17.11 -2.93
C ILE A 201 -17.09 -15.80 -2.78
N GLN A 202 -16.71 -15.22 -3.91
CA GLN A 202 -15.96 -13.96 -3.99
C GLN A 202 -16.51 -13.10 -5.14
N GLY A 203 -16.20 -11.82 -5.13
CA GLY A 203 -16.52 -10.93 -6.25
C GLY A 203 -15.77 -11.32 -7.51
N LEU A 204 -16.34 -10.96 -8.65
CA LEU A 204 -15.82 -11.29 -9.97
C LEU A 204 -14.38 -10.79 -10.20
N ILE A 205 -14.02 -9.62 -9.67
CA ILE A 205 -12.68 -9.02 -9.87
C ILE A 205 -11.79 -9.12 -8.63
N ASP A 206 -12.27 -9.78 -7.58
CA ASP A 206 -11.54 -9.97 -6.34
C ASP A 206 -10.47 -11.06 -6.49
N PRO A 207 -9.30 -10.89 -5.85
CA PRO A 207 -8.39 -12.01 -5.70
C PRO A 207 -9.01 -13.08 -4.78
N PRO A 208 -8.54 -14.34 -4.85
CA PRO A 208 -8.83 -15.34 -3.83
C PRO A 208 -8.48 -14.78 -2.45
N PRO A 209 -9.29 -15.03 -1.41
CA PRO A 209 -9.08 -14.43 -0.10
C PRO A 209 -7.68 -14.68 0.46
N GLY A 210 -7.19 -15.93 0.42
CA GLY A 210 -5.84 -16.26 0.91
C GLY A 210 -4.72 -15.63 0.11
N TRP A 211 -4.94 -15.41 -1.19
CA TRP A 211 -4.01 -14.63 -2.00
C TRP A 211 -3.99 -13.17 -1.55
N GLY A 212 -5.15 -12.56 -1.33
CA GLY A 212 -5.27 -11.19 -0.81
C GLY A 212 -4.55 -11.04 0.53
N ASP A 213 -4.82 -11.94 1.48
CA ASP A 213 -4.21 -11.95 2.81
C ASP A 213 -2.69 -12.14 2.73
N ALA A 214 -2.20 -13.04 1.87
CA ALA A 214 -0.78 -13.21 1.64
C ALA A 214 -0.13 -11.95 1.05
N VAL A 215 -0.78 -11.27 0.10
CA VAL A 215 -0.30 -10.00 -0.45
C VAL A 215 -0.22 -8.94 0.64
N ILE A 216 -1.24 -8.80 1.49
CA ILE A 216 -1.26 -7.86 2.61
C ILE A 216 -0.13 -8.19 3.61
N ALA A 217 0.04 -9.46 3.97
CA ALA A 217 1.09 -9.91 4.87
C ALA A 217 2.49 -9.59 4.32
N LEU A 218 2.76 -9.94 3.06
CA LEU A 218 4.03 -9.66 2.39
C LEU A 218 4.28 -8.16 2.28
N LEU A 219 3.25 -7.38 2.00
CA LEU A 219 3.35 -5.92 1.93
C LEU A 219 3.70 -5.32 3.29
N CYS A 220 3.08 -5.80 4.36
CA CYS A 220 3.36 -5.40 5.74
C CYS A 220 4.81 -5.72 6.13
N LEU A 221 5.25 -6.97 5.89
CA LEU A 221 6.62 -7.40 6.20
C LEU A 221 7.66 -6.65 5.37
N PHE A 222 7.41 -6.46 4.07
CA PHE A 222 8.30 -5.68 3.21
C PHE A 222 8.41 -4.23 3.70
N ALA A 223 7.28 -3.58 3.97
CA ALA A 223 7.27 -2.23 4.50
C ALA A 223 7.94 -2.12 5.87
N ALA A 224 7.77 -3.11 6.74
CA ALA A 224 8.41 -3.19 8.06
C ALA A 224 9.94 -3.25 7.92
N VAL A 225 10.46 -4.18 7.11
CA VAL A 225 11.91 -4.32 6.88
C VAL A 225 12.47 -3.07 6.20
N SER A 226 11.77 -2.52 5.21
CA SER A 226 12.15 -1.25 4.57
C SER A 226 12.17 -0.09 5.58
N ALA A 227 11.25 -0.05 6.54
CA ALA A 227 11.20 0.96 7.58
C ALA A 227 12.37 0.83 8.56
N LEU A 228 12.72 -0.40 8.96
CA LEU A 228 13.89 -0.71 9.78
C LEU A 228 15.18 -0.24 9.10
N LEU A 229 15.31 -0.49 7.79
CA LEU A 229 16.43 -0.03 6.97
C LEU A 229 16.36 1.46 6.60
N ARG A 230 15.31 2.17 7.04
CA ARG A 230 15.03 3.59 6.75
C ARG A 230 15.05 3.89 5.26
N ALA A 231 14.58 2.95 4.45
CA ALA A 231 14.54 3.09 3.01
C ALA A 231 13.48 4.12 2.59
N VAL A 232 13.76 4.87 1.52
CA VAL A 232 12.83 5.89 0.97
C VAL A 232 11.49 5.27 0.55
N HIS A 233 11.51 4.02 0.08
CA HIS A 233 10.30 3.30 -0.34
C HIS A 233 9.47 2.76 0.83
N ALA A 234 9.98 2.75 2.07
CA ALA A 234 9.20 2.31 3.24
C ALA A 234 7.90 3.10 3.40
N ARG A 235 7.93 4.40 3.06
CA ARG A 235 6.78 5.29 3.21
C ARG A 235 5.59 4.93 2.31
N PRO A 236 5.72 4.91 0.97
CA PRO A 236 4.58 4.56 0.11
C PRO A 236 4.09 3.12 0.35
N PHE A 237 5.00 2.15 0.51
CA PHE A 237 4.60 0.76 0.79
C PHE A 237 3.88 0.63 2.14
N GLY A 238 4.39 1.28 3.20
CA GLY A 238 3.74 1.27 4.52
C GLY A 238 2.42 2.03 4.57
N LEU A 239 2.27 3.12 3.80
CA LEU A 239 0.98 3.82 3.69
C LEU A 239 -0.08 2.99 2.96
N ILE A 240 0.31 2.25 1.90
CA ILE A 240 -0.59 1.31 1.23
C ILE A 240 -0.97 0.17 2.17
N ALA A 241 0.01 -0.44 2.85
CA ALA A 241 -0.24 -1.50 3.84
C ALA A 241 -1.20 -1.05 4.94
N GLY A 242 -0.95 0.13 5.53
CA GLY A 242 -1.84 0.73 6.52
C GLY A 242 -3.23 1.01 5.96
N GLY A 243 -3.36 1.43 4.70
CA GLY A 243 -4.66 1.63 4.05
C GLY A 243 -5.47 0.34 3.92
N LEU A 244 -4.84 -0.77 3.49
CA LEU A 244 -5.49 -2.07 3.37
C LEU A 244 -5.87 -2.65 4.74
N LEU A 245 -4.95 -2.59 5.71
CA LEU A 245 -5.22 -3.00 7.09
C LEU A 245 -6.37 -2.19 7.72
N LEU A 246 -6.46 -0.88 7.41
CA LEU A 246 -7.56 -0.06 7.90
C LEU A 246 -8.90 -0.56 7.38
N THR A 247 -8.97 -0.91 6.10
CA THR A 247 -10.18 -1.43 5.47
C THR A 247 -10.62 -2.74 6.13
N GLY A 248 -9.72 -3.72 6.26
CA GLY A 248 -10.01 -5.01 6.92
C GLY A 248 -10.37 -4.86 8.40
N GLY A 249 -9.64 -4.03 9.13
CA GLY A 249 -9.93 -3.76 10.54
C GLY A 249 -11.28 -3.07 10.74
N VAL A 250 -11.63 -2.08 9.90
CA VAL A 250 -12.91 -1.36 9.99
C VAL A 250 -14.09 -2.27 9.65
N THR A 251 -13.98 -3.10 8.61
CA THR A 251 -15.03 -4.07 8.28
C THR A 251 -15.22 -5.10 9.40
N GLY A 252 -14.12 -5.59 9.98
CA GLY A 252 -14.13 -6.46 11.14
C GLY A 252 -14.76 -5.83 12.38
N VAL A 253 -14.36 -4.61 12.75
CA VAL A 253 -14.97 -3.87 13.88
C VAL A 253 -16.45 -3.61 13.63
N SER A 254 -16.84 -3.23 12.41
CA SER A 254 -18.24 -3.05 12.03
C SER A 254 -19.04 -4.33 12.27
N ARG A 255 -18.49 -5.49 11.90
CA ARG A 255 -19.09 -6.80 12.14
C ARG A 255 -19.21 -7.12 13.63
N ALA A 256 -18.17 -6.85 14.41
CA ALA A 256 -18.18 -7.07 15.86
C ALA A 256 -19.27 -6.24 16.55
N VAL A 257 -19.47 -4.99 16.12
CA VAL A 257 -20.52 -4.11 16.63
C VAL A 257 -21.90 -4.61 16.21
N HIS A 258 -22.08 -4.96 14.93
CA HIS A 258 -23.38 -5.41 14.40
C HIS A 258 -23.88 -6.69 15.06
N TYR A 259 -22.99 -7.67 15.29
CA TYR A 259 -23.36 -8.93 15.95
C TYR A 259 -23.24 -8.89 17.47
N THR A 260 -23.11 -7.70 18.09
CA THR A 260 -23.04 -7.54 19.56
C THR A 260 -21.95 -8.41 20.20
N MET A 261 -20.86 -8.66 19.46
CA MET A 261 -19.75 -9.51 19.90
C MET A 261 -19.02 -8.93 21.10
N LEU A 262 -19.06 -7.61 21.27
CA LEU A 262 -18.44 -6.91 22.39
C LEU A 262 -19.21 -7.11 23.70
N ASP A 263 -20.54 -7.14 23.63
CA ASP A 263 -21.40 -7.31 24.82
C ASP A 263 -21.26 -8.73 25.40
N HIS A 264 -21.02 -9.71 24.54
CA HIS A 264 -20.88 -11.12 24.90
C HIS A 264 -19.43 -11.62 24.76
N PHE A 265 -18.45 -10.72 24.76
CA PHE A 265 -17.07 -11.07 24.42
C PHE A 265 -16.51 -12.23 25.25
N GLY A 266 -16.81 -12.26 26.55
CA GLY A 266 -16.37 -13.32 27.46
C GLY A 266 -16.99 -14.69 27.16
N ASP A 267 -18.14 -14.73 26.51
CA ASP A 267 -18.89 -15.95 26.18
C ASP A 267 -18.55 -16.48 24.77
N LEU A 268 -17.87 -15.68 23.95
CA LEU A 268 -17.44 -16.09 22.61
C LEU A 268 -16.42 -17.22 22.67
N PRO A 269 -16.41 -18.13 21.69
CA PRO A 269 -15.27 -19.03 21.47
C PRO A 269 -13.96 -18.25 21.39
N THR A 270 -12.87 -18.84 21.90
CA THR A 270 -11.55 -18.18 21.93
C THR A 270 -11.09 -17.69 20.56
N GLU A 271 -11.43 -18.41 19.49
CA GLU A 271 -11.09 -18.01 18.13
C GLU A 271 -11.81 -16.70 17.72
N ASP A 272 -13.08 -16.56 18.07
CA ASP A 272 -13.85 -15.34 17.80
C ASP A 272 -13.39 -14.17 18.68
N GLN A 273 -13.02 -14.44 19.93
CA GLN A 273 -12.38 -13.43 20.80
C GLN A 273 -11.09 -12.90 20.16
N LEU A 274 -10.23 -13.80 19.67
CA LEU A 274 -8.99 -13.43 18.99
C LEU A 274 -9.27 -12.65 17.71
N ALA A 275 -10.27 -13.06 16.90
CA ALA A 275 -10.64 -12.34 15.69
C ALA A 275 -11.08 -10.90 15.98
N VAL A 276 -11.95 -10.71 16.98
CA VAL A 276 -12.37 -9.38 17.43
C VAL A 276 -11.16 -8.55 17.87
N VAL A 277 -10.29 -9.08 18.72
CA VAL A 277 -9.08 -8.37 19.16
C VAL A 277 -8.15 -8.04 17.99
N THR A 278 -7.99 -8.94 17.02
CA THR A 278 -7.21 -8.70 15.80
C THR A 278 -7.77 -7.53 15.01
N TRP A 279 -9.09 -7.44 14.78
CA TRP A 279 -9.68 -6.34 14.03
C TRP A 279 -9.43 -4.98 14.69
N PHE A 280 -9.59 -4.88 16.01
CA PHE A 280 -9.27 -3.65 16.74
C PHE A 280 -7.77 -3.32 16.69
N PHE A 281 -6.91 -4.33 16.85
CA PHE A 281 -5.47 -4.18 16.74
C PHE A 281 -5.08 -3.63 15.36
N GLU A 282 -5.65 -4.16 14.27
CA GLU A 282 -5.38 -3.73 12.91
C GLU A 282 -5.82 -2.29 12.66
N VAL A 283 -6.99 -1.87 13.14
CA VAL A 283 -7.42 -0.46 13.06
C VAL A 283 -6.43 0.46 13.76
N VAL A 284 -6.01 0.11 14.98
CA VAL A 284 -5.06 0.93 15.75
C VAL A 284 -3.71 0.99 15.04
N VAL A 285 -3.18 -0.16 14.60
CA VAL A 285 -1.93 -0.23 13.83
C VAL A 285 -2.01 0.62 12.58
N ALA A 286 -3.06 0.43 11.78
CA ALA A 286 -3.26 1.13 10.52
C ALA A 286 -3.29 2.64 10.72
N VAL A 287 -4.09 3.14 11.67
CA VAL A 287 -4.17 4.58 11.99
C VAL A 287 -2.81 5.12 12.43
N VAL A 288 -2.12 4.45 13.35
CA VAL A 288 -0.81 4.90 13.84
C VAL A 288 0.22 4.90 12.71
N VAL A 289 0.30 3.84 11.90
CA VAL A 289 1.21 3.73 10.76
C VAL A 289 0.94 4.83 9.73
N LEU A 290 -0.33 5.06 9.38
CA LEU A 290 -0.73 6.13 8.47
C LEU A 290 -0.28 7.48 9.00
N ILE A 291 -0.48 7.77 10.29
CA ILE A 291 -0.06 9.05 10.91
C ILE A 291 1.47 9.19 10.89
N VAL A 292 2.22 8.20 11.38
CA VAL A 292 3.68 8.34 11.53
C VAL A 292 4.39 8.37 10.18
N LEU A 293 3.91 7.62 9.19
CA LEU A 293 4.46 7.62 7.83
C LEU A 293 3.92 8.76 6.96
N ALA A 294 2.76 9.36 7.27
CA ALA A 294 2.29 10.55 6.56
C ALA A 294 3.15 11.78 6.87
N ARG A 295 3.85 11.81 8.01
CA ARG A 295 4.77 12.92 8.35
C ARG A 295 6.02 12.88 7.47
N ARG A 296 6.49 14.06 7.06
CA ARG A 296 7.78 14.19 6.35
C ARG A 296 8.89 13.82 7.33
N GLY A 297 9.74 12.88 6.93
CA GLY A 297 10.92 12.54 7.72
C GLY A 297 12.08 13.50 7.46
N SER A 298 13.19 13.23 8.13
CA SER A 298 14.40 14.06 8.07
C SER A 298 14.90 14.17 6.63
N ALA A 299 15.14 15.40 6.17
CA ALA A 299 15.92 15.59 4.94
C ALA A 299 17.32 15.03 5.18
N ASP A 300 17.84 14.26 4.22
CA ASP A 300 19.27 13.95 4.22
C ASP A 300 20.00 15.30 4.20
N ALA A 301 20.86 15.56 5.18
CA ALA A 301 21.71 16.75 5.16
C ALA A 301 22.45 16.74 3.81
N PRO A 302 22.51 17.87 3.08
CA PRO A 302 23.19 17.89 1.80
C PRO A 302 24.58 17.31 2.02
N ALA A 303 24.91 16.25 1.27
CA ALA A 303 26.27 15.76 1.23
C ALA A 303 27.14 16.99 0.97
N ARG A 304 28.00 17.35 1.92
CA ARG A 304 28.98 18.41 1.69
C ARG A 304 29.62 18.07 0.35
N PRO A 305 29.69 19.03 -0.60
CA PRO A 305 30.29 18.75 -1.89
C PRO A 305 31.61 18.05 -1.62
N HIS A 306 31.81 16.90 -2.26
CA HIS A 306 33.10 16.21 -2.21
C HIS A 306 34.15 17.28 -2.48
N GLN A 307 34.99 17.57 -1.49
CA GLN A 307 36.23 18.29 -1.72
C GLN A 307 36.98 17.45 -2.74
N GLY A 308 36.85 17.81 -4.00
CA GLY A 308 37.61 17.21 -5.07
C GLY A 308 39.07 17.27 -4.68
N TYR A 309 39.74 16.13 -4.76
CA TYR A 309 41.19 16.11 -4.86
C TYR A 309 41.56 16.88 -6.13
N GLY A 310 41.96 18.15 -5.98
CA GLY A 310 42.33 18.98 -7.10
C GLY A 310 42.33 20.49 -6.80
N GLN A 311 43.48 20.96 -6.31
CA GLN A 311 44.09 22.27 -6.56
C GLN A 311 43.27 23.57 -6.40
N GLY A 312 43.79 24.45 -5.53
CA GLY A 312 43.70 25.89 -5.75
C GLY A 312 43.21 26.69 -4.54
N TYR A 313 44.15 27.32 -3.84
CA TYR A 313 43.96 28.34 -2.80
C TYR A 313 43.23 27.91 -1.53
N GLY A 314 44.05 27.54 -0.53
CA GLY A 314 43.61 27.17 0.81
C GLY A 314 42.95 28.32 1.57
N TYR A 315 41.69 28.11 1.94
CA TYR A 315 41.15 28.70 3.16
C TYR A 315 41.55 27.78 4.33
N PRO A 316 42.21 28.29 5.38
CA PRO A 316 42.53 27.46 6.53
C PRO A 316 41.24 27.04 7.25
N PRO A 317 41.21 25.81 7.82
CA PRO A 317 40.08 25.36 8.63
C PRO A 317 39.82 26.31 9.80
N PRO A 318 38.56 26.62 10.14
CA PRO A 318 38.26 27.41 11.33
C PRO A 318 38.58 26.57 12.57
N GLY A 319 39.68 26.88 13.25
CA GLY A 319 40.02 26.19 14.50
C GLY A 319 41.49 26.19 14.95
N VAL A 320 42.43 26.73 14.17
CA VAL A 320 43.85 26.80 14.59
C VAL A 320 44.26 28.26 14.69
N PHE A 321 44.15 28.84 15.89
CA PHE A 321 44.82 30.08 16.23
C PHE A 321 46.33 29.80 16.31
N GLY A 322 47.08 30.21 15.29
CA GLY A 322 48.53 30.30 15.39
C GLY A 322 48.95 31.38 16.40
N PRO A 323 50.19 31.32 16.93
CA PRO A 323 50.69 32.34 17.85
C PRO A 323 50.61 33.74 17.20
N PRO A 324 50.35 34.81 17.98
CA PRO A 324 50.19 36.15 17.45
C PRO A 324 51.46 36.60 16.71
N PRO A 325 51.32 37.35 15.60
CA PRO A 325 52.47 37.85 14.86
C PRO A 325 53.33 38.79 15.74
N PRO A 326 54.67 38.77 15.58
CA PRO A 326 55.55 39.64 16.35
C PRO A 326 55.23 41.11 16.07
N SER A 327 55.19 41.91 17.14
CA SER A 327 54.71 43.29 17.17
C SER A 327 55.70 44.33 16.63
N GLN A 328 56.76 43.93 15.91
CA GLN A 328 57.74 44.85 15.36
C GLN A 328 58.09 44.48 13.91
N PRO A 329 57.93 45.40 12.95
CA PRO A 329 58.53 45.25 11.63
C PRO A 329 60.07 45.30 11.73
N PRO A 330 60.80 44.56 10.89
CA PRO A 330 62.26 44.62 10.86
C PRO A 330 62.73 46.03 10.48
N PRO A 331 63.81 46.56 11.11
CA PRO A 331 64.34 47.87 10.78
C PRO A 331 64.89 47.87 9.34
N GLY A 332 64.39 48.77 8.48
CA GLY A 332 65.03 49.10 7.20
C GLY A 332 64.24 48.85 5.91
N TRP A 333 62.91 48.87 5.93
CA TRP A 333 62.09 49.06 4.72
C TRP A 333 61.52 50.47 4.67
#